data_AF-A0A392MBR0-F1
#
_entry.id   AF-A0A392MBR0-F1
#
_cell.length_a   1.000
_cell.length_b   1.000
_cell.length_c   1.000
_cell.angle_alpha   90.00
_cell.angle_beta   90.00
_cell.angle_gamma   90.00
#
_symmetry.space_group_name_H-M   'P 1'
#
loop_
_entity.id
_entity.type
_entity.pdbx_description
1 polymer ?
#
loop_
_entity_poly.entity_id
_entity_poly.type
_entity_poly.pdbx_seq_one_letter_code
_entity_poly.pdbx_strand_id
1 'polypeptide(L)'
;MKEASYSGGGNITFKGSLGEQTHFERKIFQGEFLLSELPIHFIYSVKSNGNSSLGLKLVFTSNEDENFSVLFTSQAVNHISSKFNKVITTREHKGSSPAWVINESAIAMNGYTLTEIHAVCFRSDSSLSDQIPSDYYALLGHLTIKNSDSKSDFPVSSSWLVDSKYIKWTSGSEGSKTLNIKISWTLKDGKNYLSLKYNIYLVKLSKQAGGNPGTTSEPTKEEYLGVAQVNCFYVSDLEVPSDTSSLKFIIQVCSVDGTIQALDESPYYELEVEGH
;
A
#
# COMPACT_ATOMS: atom_id res chain seq x y z
N MET A 1 9.90 -10.40 16.67
CA MET A 1 9.14 -10.64 15.42
C MET A 1 8.99 -9.31 14.70
N LYS A 2 9.32 -9.21 13.40
CA LYS A 2 9.17 -7.96 12.63
C LYS A 2 7.67 -7.74 12.39
N GLU A 3 7.15 -6.56 12.72
CA GLU A 3 5.74 -6.28 12.49
C GLU A 3 5.41 -6.24 11.00
N ALA A 4 4.21 -6.69 10.64
CA ALA A 4 3.72 -6.62 9.27
C ALA A 4 3.62 -5.15 8.83
N SER A 5 4.18 -4.85 7.67
CA SER A 5 4.04 -3.58 6.95
C SER A 5 2.62 -3.41 6.38
N TYR A 6 2.21 -2.17 6.14
CA TYR A 6 0.96 -1.89 5.44
C TYR A 6 1.06 -2.33 3.97
N SER A 7 2.15 -1.94 3.31
CA SER A 7 2.50 -2.36 1.96
C SER A 7 4.02 -2.52 1.85
N GLY A 8 4.50 -3.44 1.01
CA GLY A 8 5.92 -3.72 0.84
C GLY A 8 6.56 -4.34 2.09
N GLY A 9 7.85 -4.02 2.35
CA GLY A 9 8.65 -4.69 3.39
C GLY A 9 8.98 -3.85 4.64
N GLY A 10 8.39 -2.66 4.80
CA GLY A 10 8.75 -1.72 5.87
C GLY A 10 7.64 -0.74 6.26
N ASN A 11 7.86 -0.06 7.38
CA ASN A 11 7.03 1.01 7.94
C ASN A 11 7.93 1.95 8.76
N ILE A 12 7.44 3.16 9.09
CA ILE A 12 8.14 4.06 10.02
C ILE A 12 7.59 3.78 11.42
N THR A 13 8.47 3.32 12.31
CA THR A 13 8.11 2.99 13.69
C THR A 13 8.42 4.13 14.64
N PHE A 14 7.43 4.50 15.45
CA PHE A 14 7.55 5.42 16.57
C PHE A 14 7.31 4.63 17.86
N LYS A 15 8.36 4.50 18.69
CA LYS A 15 8.28 3.77 19.96
C LYS A 15 9.16 4.41 21.03
N GLY A 16 8.76 4.28 22.28
CA GLY A 16 9.49 4.82 23.43
C GLY A 16 8.54 5.08 24.59
N SER A 17 8.93 5.92 25.53
CA SER A 17 8.04 6.39 26.60
C SER A 17 7.51 7.78 26.24
N LEU A 18 6.19 7.96 26.32
CA LEU A 18 5.54 9.26 26.09
C LEU A 18 4.62 9.56 27.27
N GLY A 19 4.79 10.74 27.88
CA GLY A 19 3.98 11.17 29.00
C GLY A 19 2.57 11.61 28.57
N GLU A 20 1.64 11.61 29.51
CA GLU A 20 0.29 12.15 29.31
C GLU A 20 0.32 13.64 28.94
N GLN A 21 -0.60 14.07 28.08
CA GLN A 21 -0.70 15.45 27.57
C GLN A 21 0.58 16.00 26.90
N THR A 22 1.52 15.11 26.53
CA THR A 22 2.71 15.46 25.76
C THR A 22 2.58 14.98 24.32
N HIS A 23 3.37 15.57 23.44
CA HIS A 23 3.49 15.12 22.06
C HIS A 23 4.96 15.14 21.65
N PHE A 24 5.28 14.30 20.68
CA PHE A 24 6.57 14.23 20.02
C PHE A 24 6.37 14.48 18.53
N GLU A 25 7.17 15.36 17.95
CA GLU A 25 7.16 15.64 16.52
C GLU A 25 8.46 15.17 15.87
N ARG A 26 8.35 14.59 14.68
CA ARG A 26 9.52 14.25 13.86
C ARG A 26 9.25 14.56 12.39
N LYS A 27 10.12 15.38 11.79
CA LYS A 27 10.10 15.61 10.34
C LYS A 27 10.37 14.29 9.61
N ILE A 28 9.46 13.92 8.71
CA ILE A 28 9.55 12.72 7.87
C ILE A 28 9.71 13.05 6.38
N PHE A 29 9.40 14.28 5.99
CA PHE A 29 9.56 14.77 4.63
C PHE A 29 9.92 16.26 4.62
N GLN A 30 10.78 16.64 3.68
CA GLN A 30 11.09 18.02 3.34
C GLN A 30 11.20 18.13 1.82
N GLY A 31 10.53 19.12 1.23
CA GLY A 31 10.51 19.32 -0.21
C GLY A 31 9.73 20.57 -0.57
N GLU A 32 9.36 20.72 -1.84
CA GLU A 32 8.52 21.81 -2.33
C GLU A 32 7.41 21.20 -3.17
N PHE A 33 6.20 21.17 -2.62
CA PHE A 33 5.02 20.66 -3.31
C PHE A 33 4.05 21.82 -3.56
N LEU A 34 4.07 22.34 -4.78
CA LEU A 34 3.21 23.42 -5.25
C LEU A 34 1.76 22.93 -5.34
N LEU A 35 0.86 23.66 -4.69
CA LEU A 35 -0.54 23.28 -4.60
C LEU A 35 -1.33 23.89 -5.78
N SER A 36 -1.22 23.29 -6.97
CA SER A 36 -1.83 23.84 -8.20
C SER A 36 -3.28 23.41 -8.45
N GLU A 37 -3.70 22.24 -7.94
CA GLU A 37 -5.04 21.68 -8.15
C GLU A 37 -5.63 21.31 -6.78
N LEU A 38 -6.58 22.12 -6.32
CA LEU A 38 -7.19 22.01 -5.00
C LEU A 38 -8.61 21.42 -5.08
N PRO A 39 -9.09 20.74 -4.00
CA PRO A 39 -8.37 20.45 -2.77
C PRO A 39 -7.35 19.32 -2.93
N ILE A 40 -6.32 19.31 -2.10
CA ILE A 40 -5.33 18.23 -2.06
C ILE A 40 -5.72 17.25 -0.98
N HIS A 41 -5.78 15.98 -1.38
CA HIS A 41 -6.16 14.87 -0.56
C HIS A 41 -4.92 14.20 0.02
N PHE A 42 -4.97 13.93 1.32
CA PHE A 42 -3.95 13.22 2.06
C PHE A 42 -4.57 11.94 2.60
N ILE A 43 -3.88 10.83 2.35
CA ILE A 43 -4.28 9.51 2.81
C ILE A 43 -3.08 8.91 3.50
N TYR A 44 -3.23 8.47 4.74
CA TYR A 44 -2.14 7.81 5.47
C TYR A 44 -2.65 6.65 6.32
N SER A 45 -1.84 5.61 6.45
CA SER A 45 -2.19 4.44 7.24
C SER A 45 -1.40 4.35 8.55
N VAL A 46 -2.13 4.10 9.63
CA VAL A 46 -1.59 4.02 10.98
C VAL A 46 -1.95 2.68 11.61
N LYS A 47 -1.00 2.11 12.34
CA LYS A 47 -1.26 1.04 13.31
C LYS A 47 -0.69 1.48 14.65
N SER A 48 -1.49 1.46 15.71
CA SER A 48 -1.04 1.86 17.06
C SER A 48 -1.62 0.95 18.13
N ASN A 49 -1.00 0.98 19.32
CA ASN A 49 -1.41 0.17 20.46
C ASN A 49 -1.93 1.05 21.60
N GLY A 50 -2.93 0.55 22.33
CA GLY A 50 -3.49 1.21 23.51
C GLY A 50 -4.03 2.61 23.18
N ASN A 51 -3.64 3.60 23.97
CA ASN A 51 -3.97 5.02 23.75
C ASN A 51 -2.92 5.78 22.93
N SER A 52 -2.02 5.07 22.22
CA SER A 52 -1.06 5.71 21.31
C SER A 52 -1.76 6.20 20.05
N SER A 53 -1.55 7.47 19.69
CA SER A 53 -2.10 8.08 18.49
C SER A 53 -1.02 8.74 17.64
N LEU A 54 -1.27 8.79 16.33
CA LEU A 54 -0.35 9.35 15.34
C LEU A 54 -1.12 10.23 14.36
N GLY A 55 -0.73 11.50 14.29
CA GLY A 55 -1.20 12.47 13.32
C GLY A 55 -0.09 12.95 12.38
N LEU A 56 -0.45 13.80 11.43
CA LEU A 56 0.49 14.46 10.53
C LEU A 56 0.40 15.97 10.68
N LYS A 57 1.53 16.63 10.92
CA LYS A 57 1.65 18.08 10.83
C LYS A 57 2.20 18.43 9.45
N LEU A 58 1.43 19.22 8.73
CA LEU A 58 1.78 19.78 7.43
C LEU A 58 2.25 21.22 7.63
N VAL A 59 3.42 21.56 7.09
CA VAL A 59 3.94 22.93 7.10
C VAL A 59 3.86 23.49 5.70
N PHE A 60 3.12 24.58 5.56
CA PHE A 60 2.95 25.31 4.33
C PHE A 60 3.67 26.65 4.42
N THR A 61 4.29 27.09 3.34
CA THR A 61 4.93 28.39 3.24
C THR A 61 4.20 29.23 2.20
N SER A 62 3.83 30.47 2.54
CA SER A 62 3.19 31.42 1.63
C SER A 62 4.22 32.05 0.69
N ASN A 63 3.75 32.80 -0.31
CA ASN A 63 4.63 33.61 -1.18
C ASN A 63 5.38 34.73 -0.43
N GLU A 64 4.97 35.05 0.81
CA GLU A 64 5.60 36.06 1.69
C GLU A 64 6.51 35.40 2.74
N ASP A 65 6.87 34.12 2.55
CA ASP A 65 7.69 33.31 3.45
C ASP A 65 7.08 33.10 4.85
N GLU A 66 5.76 33.26 4.99
CA GLU A 66 5.06 32.97 6.24
C GLU A 66 4.69 31.48 6.33
N ASN A 67 5.00 30.87 7.48
CA ASN A 67 4.70 29.47 7.73
C ASN A 67 3.31 29.28 8.35
N PHE A 68 2.54 28.37 7.77
CA PHE A 68 1.23 27.95 8.24
C PHE A 68 1.23 26.44 8.52
N SER A 69 0.92 26.07 9.76
CA SER A 69 0.94 24.68 10.21
C SER A 69 -0.46 24.11 10.38
N VAL A 70 -0.68 22.90 9.85
CA VAL A 70 -1.96 22.19 9.94
C VAL A 70 -1.75 20.80 10.50
N LEU A 71 -2.47 20.43 11.54
CA LEU A 71 -2.48 19.08 12.10
C LEU A 71 -3.65 18.26 11.55
N PHE A 72 -3.35 17.10 10.98
CA PHE A 72 -4.31 16.04 10.66
C PHE A 72 -4.28 14.96 11.73
N THR A 73 -5.46 14.65 12.28
CA THR A 73 -5.62 13.65 13.33
C THR A 73 -7.06 13.15 13.35
N SER A 74 -7.30 11.88 13.65
CA SER A 74 -8.66 11.35 13.80
C SER A 74 -9.27 11.64 15.16
N GLN A 75 -8.45 12.02 16.13
CA GLN A 75 -8.87 12.19 17.52
C GLN A 75 -8.85 13.66 17.93
N ALA A 76 -9.72 14.00 18.89
CA ALA A 76 -9.70 15.29 19.55
C ALA A 76 -8.37 15.46 20.30
N VAL A 77 -7.73 16.60 20.10
CA VAL A 77 -6.38 16.91 20.60
C VAL A 77 -6.38 18.25 21.33
N ASN A 78 -7.27 18.38 22.32
CA ASN A 78 -7.51 19.66 23.00
C ASN A 78 -6.25 20.24 23.66
N HIS A 79 -5.35 19.38 24.13
CA HIS A 79 -4.14 19.79 24.84
C HIS A 79 -3.00 20.27 23.92
N ILE A 80 -3.02 19.96 22.62
CA ILE A 80 -1.99 20.41 21.65
C ILE A 80 -2.54 21.29 20.52
N SER A 81 -3.85 21.46 20.39
CA SER A 81 -4.47 22.19 19.29
C SER A 81 -3.96 23.63 19.14
N SER A 82 -3.63 24.31 20.24
CA SER A 82 -3.10 25.68 20.26
C SER A 82 -1.71 25.83 19.63
N LYS A 83 -0.99 24.73 19.36
CA LYS A 83 0.33 24.73 18.72
C LYS A 83 0.28 24.75 17.19
N PHE A 84 -0.91 24.62 16.63
CA PHE A 84 -1.14 24.56 15.18
C PHE A 84 -2.05 25.71 14.76
N ASN A 85 -1.83 26.25 13.56
CA ASN A 85 -2.71 27.28 13.02
C ASN A 85 -4.10 26.71 12.71
N LYS A 86 -4.17 25.42 12.36
CA LYS A 86 -5.42 24.71 12.09
C LYS A 86 -5.29 23.23 12.47
N VAL A 87 -6.37 22.66 12.98
CA VAL A 87 -6.52 21.22 13.20
C VAL A 87 -7.66 20.72 12.33
N ILE A 88 -7.45 19.65 11.57
CA ILE A 88 -8.47 19.03 10.73
C ILE A 88 -8.63 17.57 11.15
N THR A 89 -9.87 17.20 11.47
CA THR A 89 -10.21 15.81 11.80
C THR A 89 -10.21 14.95 10.55
N THR A 90 -9.51 13.82 10.57
CA THR A 90 -9.48 12.85 9.47
C THR A 90 -10.68 11.92 9.53
N ARG A 91 -11.11 11.44 8.37
CA ARG A 91 -12.06 10.33 8.25
C ARG A 91 -11.27 9.02 8.36
N GLU A 92 -11.73 8.12 9.23
CA GLU A 92 -11.11 6.82 9.42
C GLU A 92 -11.83 5.72 8.65
N HIS A 93 -11.05 4.85 8.02
CA HIS A 93 -11.51 3.64 7.35
C HIS A 93 -10.65 2.46 7.78
N LYS A 94 -11.23 1.25 7.82
CA LYS A 94 -10.45 0.04 8.09
C LYS A 94 -9.57 -0.26 6.87
N GLY A 95 -8.28 -0.51 7.11
CA GLY A 95 -7.37 -0.98 6.08
C GLY A 95 -7.62 -2.44 5.72
N SER A 96 -6.83 -2.95 4.75
CA SER A 96 -6.93 -4.34 4.28
C SER A 96 -6.67 -5.38 5.37
N SER A 97 -5.97 -5.01 6.45
CA SER A 97 -5.86 -5.79 7.68
C SER A 97 -6.51 -5.01 8.84
N PRO A 98 -7.24 -5.68 9.75
CA PRO A 98 -7.99 -5.02 10.82
C PRO A 98 -7.14 -4.13 11.76
N ALA A 99 -5.83 -4.36 11.81
CA ALA A 99 -4.92 -3.59 12.67
C ALA A 99 -4.49 -2.25 12.05
N TRP A 100 -4.71 -2.05 10.75
CA TRP A 100 -4.37 -0.82 10.06
C TRP A 100 -5.61 0.07 9.92
N VAL A 101 -5.47 1.34 10.29
CA VAL A 101 -6.48 2.38 10.14
C VAL A 101 -6.01 3.35 9.07
N ILE A 102 -6.82 3.56 8.03
CA ILE A 102 -6.59 4.55 6.98
C ILE A 102 -7.23 5.86 7.43
N ASN A 103 -6.46 6.94 7.37
CA ASN A 103 -6.88 8.29 7.69
C ASN A 103 -6.89 9.13 6.43
N GLU A 104 -8.03 9.78 6.15
CA GLU A 104 -8.22 10.58 4.96
C GLU A 104 -8.63 12.01 5.33
N SER A 105 -8.02 13.00 4.68
CA SER A 105 -8.44 14.39 4.78
C SER A 105 -8.10 15.15 3.52
N ALA A 106 -8.72 16.31 3.34
CA ALA A 106 -8.47 17.18 2.21
C ALA A 106 -8.32 18.63 2.68
N ILE A 107 -7.46 19.38 2.00
CA ILE A 107 -7.22 20.78 2.31
C ILE A 107 -7.05 21.61 1.04
N ALA A 108 -7.62 22.82 1.04
CA ALA A 108 -7.40 23.83 0.02
C ALA A 108 -6.56 24.98 0.62
N MET A 109 -5.33 25.16 0.14
CA MET A 109 -4.39 26.20 0.56
C MET A 109 -3.85 26.94 -0.67
N ASN A 110 -4.67 27.79 -1.28
CA ASN A 110 -4.27 28.50 -2.51
C ASN A 110 -3.15 29.50 -2.22
N GLY A 111 -2.12 29.55 -3.08
CA GLY A 111 -0.96 30.43 -2.91
C GLY A 111 0.03 30.00 -1.83
N TYR A 112 -0.06 28.75 -1.37
CA TYR A 112 0.89 28.13 -0.46
C TYR A 112 1.62 26.96 -1.12
N THR A 113 2.81 26.68 -0.63
CA THR A 113 3.61 25.50 -0.99
C THR A 113 3.75 24.60 0.24
N LEU A 114 3.47 23.30 0.13
CA LEU A 114 3.77 22.35 1.20
C LEU A 114 5.28 22.11 1.23
N THR A 115 5.92 22.45 2.36
CA THR A 115 7.38 22.40 2.51
C THR A 115 7.85 21.27 3.41
N GLU A 116 7.06 20.92 4.43
CA GLU A 116 7.42 19.86 5.38
C GLU A 116 6.24 19.00 5.81
N ILE A 117 6.51 17.73 6.10
CA ILE A 117 5.57 16.82 6.76
C ILE A 117 6.25 16.24 7.99
N HIS A 118 5.57 16.32 9.12
CA HIS A 118 6.02 15.78 10.39
C HIS A 118 5.02 14.75 10.89
N ALA A 119 5.53 13.67 11.44
CA ALA A 119 4.75 12.74 12.26
C ALA A 119 4.57 13.34 13.65
N VAL A 120 3.34 13.36 14.16
CA VAL A 120 2.99 13.87 15.49
C VAL A 120 2.47 12.71 16.34
N CYS A 121 3.28 12.28 17.29
CA CYS A 121 2.99 11.22 18.24
C CYS A 121 2.39 11.83 19.51
N PHE A 122 1.20 11.38 19.93
CA PHE A 122 0.55 11.86 21.14
C PHE A 122 -0.31 10.75 21.76
N ARG A 123 -0.77 10.95 23.00
CA ARG A 123 -1.73 10.03 23.63
C ARG A 123 -3.15 10.55 23.46
N SER A 124 -4.06 9.64 23.15
CA SER A 124 -5.50 9.90 23.16
C SER A 124 -5.91 10.38 24.54
N ASP A 125 -6.81 11.37 24.59
CA ASP A 125 -7.41 11.83 25.85
C ASP A 125 -8.36 10.74 26.41
N SER A 126 -7.81 9.65 26.95
CA SER A 126 -8.56 8.63 27.70
C SER A 126 -8.50 8.94 29.19
N SER A 127 -9.61 8.72 29.90
CA SER A 127 -9.85 9.12 31.29
C SER A 127 -8.72 8.73 32.27
N LEU A 128 -7.89 9.71 32.64
CA LEU A 128 -7.29 10.02 33.95
C LEU A 128 -6.62 8.95 34.83
N SER A 129 -6.48 7.68 34.44
CA SER A 129 -5.70 6.72 35.24
C SER A 129 -4.26 6.60 34.73
N ASP A 130 -3.35 7.13 35.55
CA ASP A 130 -1.89 6.95 35.54
C ASP A 130 -1.08 7.98 34.75
N GLN A 131 -0.64 9.03 35.46
CA GLN A 131 0.32 10.06 35.04
C GLN A 131 1.75 9.53 34.79
N ILE A 132 1.93 8.22 34.66
CA ILE A 132 3.23 7.58 34.50
C ILE A 132 3.51 7.50 32.98
N PRO A 133 4.70 7.90 32.52
CA PRO A 133 5.11 7.64 31.14
C PRO A 133 4.98 6.15 30.84
N SER A 134 3.99 5.79 30.05
CA SER A 134 3.76 4.42 29.59
C SER A 134 4.43 4.21 28.24
N ASP A 135 4.52 2.96 27.82
CA ASP A 135 5.05 2.61 26.51
C ASP A 135 4.17 3.18 25.40
N TYR A 136 4.78 3.88 24.46
CA TYR A 136 4.17 4.42 23.26
C TYR A 136 4.56 3.55 22.07
N TYR A 137 3.60 3.25 21.21
CA TYR A 137 3.84 2.48 19.99
C TYR A 137 2.86 2.86 18.88
N ALA A 138 3.39 3.38 17.78
CA ALA A 138 2.65 3.63 16.55
C ALA A 138 3.53 3.40 15.32
N LEU A 139 2.89 3.02 14.22
CA LEU A 139 3.49 2.79 12.91
C LEU A 139 2.81 3.67 11.87
N LEU A 140 3.59 4.38 11.06
CA LEU A 140 3.14 4.97 9.80
C LEU A 140 3.47 3.99 8.66
N GLY A 141 2.44 3.47 8.01
CA GLY A 141 2.58 2.45 6.97
C GLY A 141 2.66 3.02 5.56
N HIS A 142 1.90 4.07 5.28
CA HIS A 142 1.77 4.69 3.96
C HIS A 142 1.34 6.14 4.11
N LEU A 143 1.72 6.96 3.13
CA LEU A 143 1.27 8.34 2.93
C LEU A 143 1.16 8.61 1.43
N THR A 144 -0.02 9.04 0.96
CA THR A 144 -0.28 9.53 -0.39
C THR A 144 -0.77 10.98 -0.31
N ILE A 145 -0.30 11.78 -1.26
CA ILE A 145 -0.78 13.14 -1.53
C ILE A 145 -1.26 13.15 -2.98
N LYS A 146 -2.51 13.54 -3.22
CA LYS A 146 -3.11 13.58 -4.57
C LYS A 146 -4.06 14.75 -4.76
N ASN A 147 -4.17 15.25 -5.99
CA ASN A 147 -4.99 16.43 -6.33
C ASN A 147 -6.46 16.10 -6.65
N SER A 148 -6.79 14.83 -6.83
CA SER A 148 -8.12 14.42 -7.27
C SER A 148 -8.60 13.15 -6.58
N ASP A 149 -9.92 13.08 -6.41
CA ASP A 149 -10.64 11.83 -6.11
C ASP A 149 -10.79 10.93 -7.35
N SER A 150 -10.16 11.28 -8.48
CA SER A 150 -10.30 10.51 -9.72
C SER A 150 -9.82 9.09 -9.48
N LYS A 151 -10.72 8.13 -9.70
CA LYS A 151 -10.33 6.73 -9.75
C LYS A 151 -9.27 6.60 -10.85
N SER A 152 -8.19 5.91 -10.53
CA SER A 152 -7.20 5.50 -11.50
C SER A 152 -7.89 4.66 -12.58
N ASP A 153 -7.91 5.18 -13.81
CA ASP A 153 -8.37 4.44 -14.98
C ASP A 153 -7.30 3.40 -15.32
N PHE A 154 -7.34 2.25 -14.66
CA PHE A 154 -6.49 1.13 -15.00
C PHE A 154 -6.91 0.56 -16.35
N PRO A 155 -5.95 0.26 -17.26
CA PRO A 155 -6.30 -0.43 -18.49
C PRO A 155 -6.86 -1.81 -18.16
N VAL A 156 -8.00 -2.12 -18.76
CA VAL A 156 -8.65 -3.42 -18.60
C VAL A 156 -7.70 -4.55 -18.98
N SER A 157 -7.80 -5.70 -18.31
CA SER A 157 -6.97 -6.89 -18.57
C SER A 157 -6.78 -7.22 -20.06
N SER A 158 -7.87 -7.13 -20.85
CA SER A 158 -7.88 -7.44 -22.29
C SER A 158 -7.11 -6.44 -23.17
N SER A 159 -6.71 -5.28 -22.64
CA SER A 159 -5.89 -4.28 -23.35
C SER A 159 -4.40 -4.59 -23.30
N TRP A 160 -3.98 -5.54 -22.47
CA TRP A 160 -2.59 -5.96 -22.35
C TRP A 160 -2.28 -7.14 -23.28
N LEU A 161 -1.06 -7.16 -23.80
CA LEU A 161 -0.40 -8.34 -24.35
C LEU A 161 0.56 -8.84 -23.31
N VAL A 162 0.32 -10.05 -22.81
CA VAL A 162 1.21 -10.73 -21.87
C VAL A 162 1.82 -11.93 -22.57
N ASP A 163 3.14 -11.99 -22.59
CA ASP A 163 3.93 -13.02 -23.27
C ASP A 163 4.94 -13.63 -22.30
N SER A 164 5.42 -14.83 -22.61
CA SER A 164 6.43 -15.51 -21.83
C SER A 164 7.62 -15.93 -22.68
N LYS A 165 8.80 -15.93 -22.06
CA LYS A 165 10.06 -16.35 -22.66
C LYS A 165 10.87 -17.13 -21.63
N TYR A 166 11.85 -17.88 -22.13
CA TYR A 166 12.80 -18.62 -21.29
C TYR A 166 12.11 -19.59 -20.31
N ILE A 167 11.05 -20.25 -20.77
CA ILE A 167 10.38 -21.31 -20.01
C ILE A 167 11.34 -22.50 -19.94
N LYS A 168 11.71 -22.90 -18.71
CA LYS A 168 12.52 -24.08 -18.45
C LYS A 168 11.94 -24.84 -17.27
N TRP A 169 11.52 -26.07 -17.56
CA TRP A 169 11.12 -27.05 -16.55
C TRP A 169 12.32 -27.89 -16.13
N THR A 170 12.45 -28.12 -14.83
CA THR A 170 13.41 -29.09 -14.29
C THR A 170 12.67 -30.06 -13.38
N SER A 171 12.80 -31.35 -13.63
CA SER A 171 12.20 -32.39 -12.78
C SER A 171 12.91 -32.45 -11.42
N GLY A 172 12.15 -32.37 -10.34
CA GLY A 172 12.61 -32.60 -8.97
C GLY A 172 12.41 -34.05 -8.52
N SER A 173 12.72 -34.33 -7.26
CA SER A 173 12.37 -35.59 -6.60
C SER A 173 10.86 -35.69 -6.34
N GLU A 174 10.33 -36.91 -6.28
CA GLU A 174 8.93 -37.20 -5.91
C GLU A 174 7.85 -36.56 -6.81
N GLY A 175 8.15 -36.32 -8.09
CA GLY A 175 7.18 -35.82 -9.06
C GLY A 175 6.92 -34.31 -9.00
N SER A 176 7.61 -33.59 -8.12
CA SER A 176 7.67 -32.13 -8.14
C SER A 176 8.45 -31.63 -9.37
N LYS A 177 8.11 -30.44 -9.87
CA LYS A 177 8.86 -29.76 -10.93
C LYS A 177 9.22 -28.36 -10.47
N THR A 178 10.33 -27.86 -10.98
CA THR A 178 10.69 -26.45 -10.84
C THR A 178 10.53 -25.74 -12.17
N LEU A 179 9.98 -24.54 -12.13
CA LEU A 179 9.78 -23.66 -13.28
C LEU A 179 10.69 -22.44 -13.19
N ASN A 180 11.41 -22.20 -14.27
CA ASN A 180 12.06 -20.93 -14.56
C ASN A 180 11.32 -20.27 -15.73
N ILE A 181 10.90 -19.01 -15.58
CA ILE A 181 10.11 -18.30 -16.61
C ILE A 181 10.33 -16.79 -16.54
N LYS A 182 10.42 -16.16 -17.71
CA LYS A 182 10.29 -14.70 -17.86
C LYS A 182 8.91 -14.37 -18.40
N ILE A 183 8.20 -13.47 -17.74
CA ILE A 183 6.90 -12.93 -18.18
C ILE A 183 7.12 -11.48 -18.56
N SER A 184 6.54 -11.04 -19.67
CA SER A 184 6.61 -9.65 -20.14
C SER A 184 5.23 -9.15 -20.55
N TRP A 185 4.95 -7.87 -20.35
CA TRP A 185 3.63 -7.29 -20.63
C TRP A 185 3.73 -5.92 -21.27
N THR A 186 2.88 -5.67 -22.27
CA THR A 186 2.82 -4.39 -23.00
C THR A 186 1.38 -4.03 -23.31
N LEU A 187 1.08 -2.74 -23.46
CA LEU A 187 -0.25 -2.30 -23.90
C LEU A 187 -0.38 -2.40 -25.42
N LYS A 188 -1.53 -2.90 -25.88
CA LYS A 188 -1.82 -3.08 -27.31
C LYS A 188 -1.79 -1.78 -28.10
N ASP A 189 -2.22 -0.68 -27.49
CA ASP A 189 -2.29 0.63 -28.15
C ASP A 189 -0.92 1.33 -28.25
N GLY A 190 0.14 0.69 -27.76
CA GLY A 190 1.50 1.23 -27.77
C GLY A 190 1.67 2.47 -26.89
N LYS A 191 0.65 2.87 -26.14
CA LYS A 191 0.76 3.99 -25.20
C LYS A 191 1.51 3.52 -23.97
N ASN A 192 2.49 4.30 -23.56
CA ASN A 192 3.13 4.13 -22.27
C ASN A 192 2.12 4.57 -21.21
N TYR A 193 1.33 3.64 -20.70
CA TYR A 193 0.65 3.86 -19.43
C TYR A 193 1.73 4.04 -18.36
N LEU A 194 1.73 5.20 -17.72
CA LEU A 194 2.71 5.60 -16.72
C LEU A 194 2.49 4.85 -15.40
N SER A 195 2.51 3.51 -15.43
CA SER A 195 2.65 2.71 -14.23
C SER A 195 4.13 2.48 -13.97
N LEU A 196 4.59 2.89 -12.79
CA LEU A 196 5.98 2.71 -12.36
C LEU A 196 6.18 1.38 -11.61
N LYS A 197 5.11 0.62 -11.35
CA LYS A 197 5.15 -0.52 -10.44
C LYS A 197 4.07 -1.56 -10.78
N TYR A 198 4.47 -2.82 -10.78
CA TYR A 198 3.61 -3.98 -10.95
C TYR A 198 3.85 -4.96 -9.81
N ASN A 199 2.81 -5.39 -9.11
CA ASN A 199 2.91 -6.49 -8.16
C ASN A 199 2.58 -7.80 -8.90
N ILE A 200 3.38 -8.83 -8.69
CA ILE A 200 3.23 -10.11 -9.37
C ILE A 200 2.71 -11.14 -8.38
N TYR A 201 1.64 -11.81 -8.77
CA TYR A 201 1.01 -12.88 -8.00
C TYR A 201 0.95 -14.16 -8.82
N LEU A 202 0.83 -15.28 -8.12
CA LEU A 202 0.67 -16.62 -8.67
C LEU A 202 -0.56 -17.28 -8.07
N VAL A 203 -1.34 -17.93 -8.94
CA VAL A 203 -2.36 -18.90 -8.56
C VAL A 203 -1.98 -20.24 -9.18
N LYS A 204 -1.87 -21.27 -8.35
CA LYS A 204 -1.67 -22.66 -8.77
C LYS A 204 -3.06 -23.29 -8.92
N LEU A 205 -3.42 -23.74 -10.12
CA LEU A 205 -4.72 -24.34 -10.40
C LEU A 205 -4.54 -25.86 -10.49
N SER A 206 -5.44 -26.62 -9.86
CA SER A 206 -5.42 -28.09 -9.90
C SER A 206 -6.48 -28.63 -10.88
N LYS A 207 -6.20 -29.81 -11.45
CA LYS A 207 -7.20 -30.56 -12.23
C LYS A 207 -8.30 -30.99 -11.26
N GLN A 208 -9.52 -30.47 -11.43
CA GLN A 208 -10.68 -31.04 -10.75
C GLN A 208 -10.76 -32.54 -11.11
N ALA A 209 -10.47 -33.41 -10.13
CA ALA A 209 -10.83 -34.82 -10.25
C ALA A 209 -12.34 -34.88 -10.44
N GLY A 210 -12.83 -35.65 -11.43
CA GLY A 210 -14.24 -35.72 -11.84
C GLY A 210 -15.22 -36.12 -10.74
N GLY A 211 -15.48 -35.20 -9.82
CA GLY A 211 -16.39 -35.31 -8.70
C GLY A 211 -17.52 -34.29 -8.85
N ASN A 212 -18.73 -34.76 -8.55
CA ASN A 212 -20.04 -34.13 -8.64
C ASN A 212 -20.10 -32.60 -8.88
N PRO A 213 -21.01 -32.14 -9.78
CA PRO A 213 -21.27 -30.72 -9.99
C PRO A 213 -21.87 -30.13 -8.70
N GLY A 214 -21.04 -29.50 -7.88
CA GLY A 214 -21.48 -28.89 -6.62
C GLY A 214 -20.37 -28.56 -5.62
N THR A 215 -19.20 -29.19 -5.71
CA THR A 215 -18.03 -28.79 -4.89
C THR A 215 -17.05 -27.98 -5.72
N THR A 216 -17.23 -26.67 -5.73
CA THR A 216 -16.22 -25.71 -6.17
C THR A 216 -14.98 -25.91 -5.30
N SER A 217 -13.96 -26.60 -5.79
CA SER A 217 -12.64 -26.60 -5.15
C SER A 217 -12.19 -25.15 -5.04
N GLU A 218 -11.98 -24.65 -3.82
CA GLU A 218 -11.53 -23.27 -3.63
C GLU A 218 -10.22 -23.08 -4.41
N PRO A 219 -10.14 -22.07 -5.30
CA PRO A 219 -8.89 -21.75 -5.96
C PRO A 219 -7.83 -21.49 -4.89
N THR A 220 -6.65 -22.06 -5.08
CA THR A 220 -5.53 -21.86 -4.17
C THR A 220 -5.27 -20.37 -3.99
N LYS A 221 -5.12 -19.93 -2.74
CA LYS A 221 -4.86 -18.53 -2.35
C LYS A 221 -3.76 -17.90 -3.22
N GLU A 222 -3.97 -16.66 -3.63
CA GLU A 222 -2.99 -15.89 -4.41
C GLU A 222 -1.67 -15.76 -3.64
N GLU A 223 -0.58 -16.22 -4.25
CA GLU A 223 0.77 -16.14 -3.72
C GLU A 223 1.47 -14.90 -4.28
N TYR A 224 1.95 -14.00 -3.42
CA TYR A 224 2.72 -12.83 -3.86
C TYR A 224 4.16 -13.26 -4.21
N LEU A 225 4.57 -13.05 -5.46
CA LEU A 225 5.90 -13.38 -5.95
C LEU A 225 6.88 -12.21 -5.84
N GLY A 226 6.42 -10.97 -6.02
CA GLY A 226 7.30 -9.81 -5.99
C GLY A 226 6.78 -8.58 -6.71
N VAL A 227 7.71 -7.66 -6.98
CA VAL A 227 7.43 -6.38 -7.62
C VAL A 227 8.36 -6.15 -8.82
N ALA A 228 7.82 -5.59 -9.90
CA ALA A 228 8.59 -5.08 -11.03
C ALA A 228 8.37 -3.57 -11.21
N GLN A 229 9.44 -2.85 -11.57
CA GLN A 229 9.38 -1.46 -12.04
C GLN A 229 9.63 -1.35 -13.56
N VAL A 230 9.60 -2.50 -14.23
CA VAL A 230 9.77 -2.65 -15.67
C VAL A 230 8.71 -3.62 -16.19
N ASN A 231 8.49 -3.63 -17.50
CA ASN A 231 7.48 -4.44 -18.17
C ASN A 231 7.80 -5.95 -18.28
N CYS A 232 8.59 -6.48 -17.36
CA CYS A 232 8.87 -7.90 -17.27
C CYS A 232 9.26 -8.34 -15.85
N PHE A 233 9.05 -9.62 -15.55
CA PHE A 233 9.43 -10.26 -14.30
C PHE A 233 10.02 -11.65 -14.59
N TYR A 234 11.07 -12.03 -13.87
CA TYR A 234 11.66 -13.37 -13.95
C TYR A 234 11.37 -14.12 -12.66
N VAL A 235 10.84 -15.33 -12.80
CA VAL A 235 10.63 -16.27 -11.71
C VAL A 235 11.67 -17.37 -11.86
N SER A 236 12.47 -17.56 -10.81
CA SER A 236 13.47 -18.62 -10.73
C SER A 236 13.01 -19.73 -9.82
N ASP A 237 13.29 -20.97 -10.21
CA ASP A 237 13.16 -22.17 -9.37
C ASP A 237 11.82 -22.28 -8.62
N LEU A 238 10.72 -21.88 -9.27
CA LEU A 238 9.39 -21.96 -8.71
C LEU A 238 8.98 -23.42 -8.55
N GLU A 239 8.76 -23.85 -7.32
CA GLU A 239 8.25 -25.19 -7.03
C GLU A 239 6.78 -25.33 -7.44
N VAL A 240 6.52 -26.32 -8.29
CA VAL A 240 5.21 -26.68 -8.82
C VAL A 240 4.84 -28.07 -8.29
N PRO A 241 3.83 -28.14 -7.40
CA PRO A 241 3.27 -29.40 -6.91
C PRO A 241 2.74 -30.29 -8.04
N SER A 242 2.77 -31.61 -7.83
CA SER A 242 2.39 -32.60 -8.84
C SER A 242 0.91 -32.60 -9.23
N ASP A 243 0.03 -32.06 -8.38
CA ASP A 243 -1.41 -31.90 -8.59
C ASP A 243 -1.79 -30.61 -9.32
N THR A 244 -0.81 -29.74 -9.62
CA THR A 244 -1.03 -28.49 -10.34
C THR A 244 -1.16 -28.75 -11.85
N SER A 245 -2.27 -28.32 -12.43
CA SER A 245 -2.54 -28.40 -13.86
C SER A 245 -2.09 -27.16 -14.63
N SER A 246 -2.34 -25.98 -14.08
CA SER A 246 -1.94 -24.72 -14.70
C SER A 246 -1.49 -23.69 -13.66
N LEU A 247 -0.66 -22.75 -14.10
CA LEU A 247 -0.13 -21.64 -13.32
C LEU A 247 -0.64 -20.34 -13.91
N LYS A 248 -1.35 -19.56 -13.12
CA LYS A 248 -1.84 -18.23 -13.50
C LYS A 248 -1.02 -17.15 -12.81
N PHE A 249 -0.21 -16.44 -13.60
CA PHE A 249 0.56 -15.30 -13.15
C PHE A 249 -0.23 -14.02 -13.35
N ILE A 250 -0.59 -13.34 -12.27
CA ILE A 250 -1.39 -12.10 -12.28
C ILE A 250 -0.44 -10.91 -12.13
N ILE A 251 -0.58 -9.92 -13.00
CA ILE A 251 0.25 -8.71 -13.05
C ILE A 251 -0.63 -7.53 -12.60
N GLN A 252 -0.61 -7.25 -11.30
CA GLN A 252 -1.38 -6.16 -10.72
C GLN A 252 -0.71 -4.81 -11.00
N VAL A 253 -1.40 -3.96 -11.76
CA VAL A 253 -0.93 -2.62 -12.09
C VAL A 253 -1.06 -1.69 -10.88
N CYS A 254 0.00 -0.95 -10.56
CA CYS A 254 -0.01 0.09 -9.53
C CYS A 254 0.20 1.45 -10.19
N SER A 255 -0.67 2.41 -9.90
CA SER A 255 -0.55 3.78 -10.39
C SER A 255 0.46 4.58 -9.56
N VAL A 256 0.91 5.71 -10.10
CA VAL A 256 1.85 6.64 -9.45
C VAL A 256 1.30 7.27 -8.17
N ASP A 257 -0.01 7.37 -8.05
CA ASP A 257 -0.70 7.89 -6.86
C ASP A 257 -0.83 6.86 -5.73
N GLY A 258 -0.35 5.62 -5.95
CA GLY A 258 -0.43 4.52 -5.00
C GLY A 258 -1.71 3.70 -5.07
N THR A 259 -2.64 4.02 -5.97
CA THR A 259 -3.79 3.16 -6.24
C THR A 259 -3.34 1.85 -6.87
N ILE A 260 -4.07 0.77 -6.57
CA ILE A 260 -3.77 -0.58 -7.04
C ILE A 260 -5.00 -1.15 -7.75
N GLN A 261 -4.77 -1.81 -8.88
CA GLN A 261 -5.83 -2.50 -9.62
C GLN A 261 -6.34 -3.70 -8.82
N ALA A 262 -7.62 -4.02 -8.94
CA ALA A 262 -8.15 -5.26 -8.37
C ALA A 262 -7.51 -6.48 -9.06
N LEU A 263 -7.25 -7.56 -8.31
CA LEU A 263 -6.53 -8.73 -8.83
C LEU A 263 -7.30 -9.46 -9.93
N ASP A 264 -8.63 -9.50 -9.84
CA ASP A 264 -9.55 -10.08 -10.82
C ASP A 264 -9.64 -9.26 -12.11
N GLU A 265 -9.42 -7.94 -12.03
CA GLU A 265 -9.37 -7.03 -13.18
C GLU A 265 -7.99 -6.94 -13.84
N SER A 266 -6.96 -7.54 -13.23
CA SER A 266 -5.57 -7.42 -13.65
C SER A 266 -5.24 -8.28 -14.88
N PRO A 267 -4.27 -7.87 -15.73
CA PRO A 267 -3.71 -8.73 -16.77
C PRO A 267 -3.04 -9.97 -16.18
N TYR A 268 -3.07 -11.08 -16.93
CA TYR A 268 -2.46 -12.33 -16.49
C TYR A 268 -1.86 -13.13 -17.64
N TYR A 269 -0.97 -14.05 -17.29
CA TYR A 269 -0.48 -15.10 -18.16
C TYR A 269 -0.78 -16.45 -17.54
N GLU A 270 -1.41 -17.35 -18.29
CA GLU A 270 -1.68 -18.71 -17.84
C GLU A 270 -0.80 -19.70 -18.59
N LEU A 271 -0.14 -20.59 -17.84
CA LEU A 271 0.75 -21.62 -18.34
C LEU A 271 0.24 -23.00 -17.93
N GLU A 272 -0.05 -23.84 -18.89
CA GLU A 272 -0.30 -25.27 -18.67
C GLU A 272 1.00 -25.97 -18.23
N VAL A 273 0.92 -26.82 -17.21
CA VAL A 273 2.06 -27.59 -16.72
C VAL A 273 2.34 -28.73 -17.69
N GLU A 274 3.57 -28.83 -18.21
CA GLU A 274 3.95 -29.89 -19.14
C GLU A 274 3.86 -31.28 -18.49
N GLY A 275 3.29 -32.26 -19.18
CA GLY A 275 3.42 -33.69 -18.85
C GLY A 275 2.46 -34.23 -17.79
N HIS A 276 1.19 -34.35 -18.15
CA HIS A 276 0.33 -35.47 -17.72
C HIS A 276 -0.03 -36.30 -18.94
#